data_AF-A0A0V0Y516-F1
#
_entry.id   AF-A0A0V0Y516-F1
#
_cell.length_a   1.000
_cell.length_b   1.000
_cell.length_c   1.000
_cell.angle_alpha   90.00
_cell.angle_beta   90.00
_cell.angle_gamma   90.00
#
_symmetry.space_group_name_H-M   'P 1'
#
loop_
_entity.id
_entity.type
_entity.pdbx_description
1 polymer ?
#
loop_
_entity_poly.entity_id
_entity_poly.type
_entity_poly.pdbx_seq_one_letter_code
_entity_poly.pdbx_strand_id
1 'polypeptide(L)'
;MITESSNHELRKVHNEKILHVSFLKSTFCWFRSACWYMFVVFLAVVISVPLTDFLQYSMLNDVLFFLGDKSVCDVGSAKSDEPITNYTIVLVADLDHNSKASDKVWISYLQLGRFSLASDCQCVQVEWDPVRKELKGGMAQEGRAMELSDLARFQGQLITVDDRTGILYKIINLTLPVPWLLLADGDGEQPKGFKAEWMTVKNEMLYVGGIGKEWTSVHGEYMNDNPMWIKIIDNESRVRHISWKDIYIKLRAAVGIEYPGYMIHESVQWSQQWKRWFFLPRRASPFPYSEKEDERRATNVLLQASENFEHISATYLGEPSETRGFSAFQFIPNTLDKLIVAVKSEEIDGRVTSFLTIFDTDGVIILNDTEIPGHVKYEGIEFIFQ
;
A
#
# COMPACT_ATOMS: atom_id res chain seq x y z
N MET A 1 28.39 -91.06 10.54
CA MET A 1 28.27 -89.95 9.58
C MET A 1 27.22 -88.94 10.07
N ILE A 2 27.46 -88.33 11.23
CA ILE A 2 26.62 -87.26 11.79
C ILE A 2 27.60 -86.37 12.57
N THR A 3 28.38 -85.51 11.90
CA THR A 3 29.21 -84.48 12.58
C THR A 3 29.89 -83.45 11.67
N GLU A 4 29.80 -83.50 10.33
CA GLU A 4 30.52 -82.50 9.49
C GLU A 4 29.61 -81.45 8.80
N SER A 5 28.30 -81.68 8.69
CA SER A 5 27.39 -80.74 8.01
C SER A 5 26.90 -79.58 8.90
N SER A 6 26.84 -79.73 10.23
CA SER A 6 26.30 -78.68 11.12
C SER A 6 27.30 -77.59 11.50
N ASN A 7 28.61 -77.88 11.48
CA ASN A 7 29.65 -76.90 11.83
C ASN A 7 29.94 -75.89 10.72
N HIS A 8 29.63 -76.21 9.45
CA HIS A 8 29.84 -75.30 8.33
C HIS A 8 28.74 -74.23 8.22
N GLU A 9 27.48 -74.56 8.55
CA GLU A 9 26.40 -73.57 8.56
C GLU A 9 26.50 -72.59 9.74
N LEU A 10 26.86 -73.07 10.94
CA LEU A 10 27.01 -72.21 12.12
C LEU A 10 28.15 -71.19 11.98
N ARG A 11 29.27 -71.55 11.33
CA ARG A 11 30.37 -70.61 11.05
C ARG A 11 29.99 -69.55 9.99
N LYS A 12 29.14 -69.90 9.02
CA LYS A 12 28.71 -68.97 7.97
C LYS A 12 27.76 -67.90 8.52
N VAL A 13 26.78 -68.31 9.34
CA VAL A 13 25.81 -67.40 9.99
C VAL A 13 26.49 -66.49 11.04
N HIS A 14 27.52 -66.98 11.73
CA HIS A 14 28.28 -66.17 12.69
C HIS A 14 29.14 -65.10 11.99
N ASN A 15 29.79 -65.44 10.87
CA ASN A 15 30.62 -64.48 10.12
C ASN A 15 29.79 -63.40 9.41
N GLU A 16 28.62 -63.72 8.87
CA GLU A 16 27.72 -62.72 8.25
C GLU A 16 27.15 -61.73 9.27
N LYS A 17 26.81 -62.19 10.49
CA LYS A 17 26.37 -61.29 11.57
C LYS A 17 27.49 -60.35 12.05
N ILE A 18 28.74 -60.83 12.12
CA ILE A 18 29.88 -59.99 12.51
C ILE A 18 30.17 -58.92 11.44
N LEU A 19 30.08 -59.26 10.16
CA LEU A 19 30.24 -58.30 9.06
C LEU A 19 29.14 -57.23 9.04
N HIS A 20 27.88 -57.61 9.29
CA HIS A 20 26.77 -56.64 9.36
C HIS A 20 26.88 -55.68 10.54
N VAL A 21 27.30 -56.17 11.72
CA VAL A 21 27.49 -55.33 12.92
C VAL A 21 28.73 -54.42 12.78
N SER A 22 29.78 -54.89 12.11
CA SER A 22 30.97 -54.10 11.76
C SER A 22 30.63 -52.96 10.79
N PHE A 23 29.84 -53.24 9.74
CA PHE A 23 29.42 -52.24 8.74
C PHE A 23 28.47 -51.19 9.33
N LEU A 24 27.53 -51.60 10.19
CA LEU A 24 26.63 -50.69 10.91
C LEU A 24 27.38 -49.81 11.92
N LYS A 25 28.40 -50.33 12.63
CA LYS A 25 29.23 -49.51 13.53
C LYS A 25 30.11 -48.51 12.79
N SER A 26 30.66 -48.91 11.64
CA SER A 26 31.44 -48.03 10.75
C SER A 26 30.59 -46.87 10.21
N THR A 27 29.43 -47.17 9.64
CA THR A 27 28.51 -46.16 9.10
C THR A 27 27.95 -45.21 10.17
N PHE A 28 27.68 -45.70 11.39
CA PHE A 28 27.27 -44.84 12.51
C PHE A 28 28.39 -43.93 13.02
N CYS A 29 29.66 -44.38 12.94
CA CYS A 29 30.83 -43.56 13.30
C CYS A 29 31.05 -42.42 12.29
N TRP A 30 30.89 -42.71 10.99
CA TRP A 30 30.98 -41.70 9.93
C TRP A 30 29.84 -40.66 10.01
N PHE A 31 28.61 -41.10 10.32
CA PHE A 31 27.47 -40.18 10.51
C PHE A 31 27.67 -39.26 11.73
N ARG A 32 28.20 -39.79 12.84
CA ARG A 32 28.50 -38.99 14.04
C ARG A 32 29.61 -37.96 13.80
N SER A 33 30.68 -38.32 13.10
CA SER A 33 31.75 -37.38 12.77
C SER A 33 31.31 -36.31 11.78
N ALA A 34 30.50 -36.65 10.76
CA ALA A 34 29.98 -35.68 9.79
C ALA A 34 28.96 -34.70 10.42
N CYS A 35 28.05 -35.19 11.26
CA CYS A 35 27.13 -34.32 12.01
C CYS A 35 27.88 -33.44 13.01
N TRP A 36 28.96 -33.92 13.64
CA TRP A 36 29.75 -33.11 14.56
C TRP A 36 30.57 -32.05 13.81
N TYR A 37 31.12 -32.36 12.64
CA TYR A 37 31.80 -31.38 11.79
C TYR A 37 30.84 -30.30 11.28
N MET A 38 29.63 -30.68 10.84
CA MET A 38 28.59 -29.73 10.44
C MET A 38 28.12 -28.88 11.62
N PHE A 39 28.02 -29.45 12.82
CA PHE A 39 27.64 -28.71 14.02
C PHE A 39 28.74 -27.76 14.49
N VAL A 40 30.02 -28.14 14.39
CA VAL A 40 31.17 -27.29 14.74
C VAL A 40 31.37 -26.18 13.70
N VAL A 41 31.16 -26.44 12.41
CA VAL A 41 31.17 -25.39 11.38
C VAL A 41 29.98 -24.44 11.55
N PHE A 42 28.79 -24.94 11.88
CA PHE A 42 27.63 -24.10 12.18
C PHE A 42 27.85 -23.26 13.45
N LEU A 43 28.44 -23.83 14.51
CA LEU A 43 28.81 -23.08 15.71
C LEU A 43 29.92 -22.06 15.41
N ALA A 44 30.92 -22.41 14.61
CA ALA A 44 31.99 -21.50 14.23
C ALA A 44 31.47 -20.33 13.40
N VAL A 45 30.53 -20.56 12.46
CA VAL A 45 29.87 -19.50 11.69
C VAL A 45 28.95 -18.65 12.57
N VAL A 46 28.21 -19.26 13.52
CA VAL A 46 27.34 -18.52 14.47
C VAL A 46 28.14 -17.75 15.53
N ILE A 47 29.36 -18.19 15.87
CA ILE A 47 30.24 -17.54 16.85
C ILE A 47 31.19 -16.51 16.21
N SER A 48 31.39 -16.55 14.88
CA SER A 48 32.26 -15.61 14.15
C SER A 48 31.53 -14.51 13.37
N VAL A 49 30.20 -14.47 13.39
CA VAL A 49 29.46 -13.26 13.04
C VAL A 49 29.40 -12.40 14.30
N PRO A 50 30.14 -11.29 14.39
CA PRO A 50 30.05 -10.45 15.56
C PRO A 50 28.60 -9.92 15.65
N LEU A 51 27.97 -10.10 16.81
CA LEU A 51 26.63 -9.59 17.14
C LEU A 51 26.50 -8.05 16.99
N THR A 52 27.60 -7.36 16.65
CA THR A 52 27.65 -5.94 16.35
C THR A 52 27.19 -5.61 14.93
N ASP A 53 27.31 -6.51 13.95
CA ASP A 53 27.11 -6.16 12.54
C ASP A 53 25.65 -6.26 12.06
N PHE A 54 24.78 -6.98 12.79
CA PHE A 54 23.35 -7.09 12.43
C PHE A 54 22.48 -5.98 13.06
N LEU A 55 22.95 -5.35 14.15
CA LEU A 55 22.25 -4.25 14.82
C LEU A 55 22.82 -2.88 14.45
N GLN A 56 24.06 -2.78 13.95
CA GLN A 56 24.64 -1.50 13.55
C GLN A 56 24.24 -1.05 12.15
N TYR A 57 23.91 -1.93 11.19
CA TYR A 57 23.69 -1.46 9.82
C TYR A 57 22.27 -0.98 9.50
N SER A 58 21.26 -1.42 10.27
CA SER A 58 19.86 -0.99 10.09
C SER A 58 19.48 0.18 11.00
N MET A 59 20.03 0.25 12.21
CA MET A 59 19.60 1.26 13.20
C MET A 59 20.46 2.52 13.14
N LEU A 60 21.74 2.45 12.74
CA LEU A 60 22.61 3.65 12.76
C LEU A 60 22.35 4.60 11.61
N ASN A 61 21.91 4.16 10.43
CA ASN A 61 21.52 5.11 9.38
C ASN A 61 20.24 5.86 9.76
N ASP A 62 19.29 5.18 10.42
CA ASP A 62 18.07 5.82 10.92
C ASP A 62 18.41 6.77 12.10
N VAL A 63 19.25 6.34 13.04
CA VAL A 63 19.64 7.14 14.23
C VAL A 63 20.62 8.29 13.92
N LEU A 64 21.58 8.14 13.00
CA LEU A 64 22.43 9.26 12.58
C LEU A 64 21.68 10.31 11.76
N PHE A 65 20.58 9.93 11.09
CA PHE A 65 19.69 10.89 10.42
C PHE A 65 18.89 11.72 11.43
N PHE A 66 18.49 11.14 12.58
CA PHE A 66 17.83 11.86 13.68
C PHE A 66 18.73 12.88 14.40
N LEU A 67 20.06 12.79 14.25
CA LEU A 67 21.03 13.69 14.89
C LEU A 67 21.48 14.85 14.00
N GLY A 68 20.85 15.02 12.84
CA GLY A 68 20.94 16.24 12.03
C GLY A 68 20.20 17.39 12.71
N ASP A 69 20.79 17.93 13.76
CA ASP A 69 20.29 19.11 14.45
C ASP A 69 20.31 20.31 13.50
N LYS A 70 19.12 20.90 13.28
CA LYS A 70 18.71 22.06 12.44
C LYS A 70 18.15 21.75 11.04
N SER A 71 16.82 21.64 10.95
CA SER A 71 16.05 22.29 9.88
C SER A 71 15.33 23.49 10.48
N VAL A 72 15.97 24.66 10.40
CA VAL A 72 15.25 25.93 10.52
C VAL A 72 14.46 26.07 9.23
N CYS A 73 13.17 26.34 9.34
CA CYS A 73 12.33 26.81 8.25
C CYS A 73 12.91 28.11 7.64
N ASP A 74 13.84 28.01 6.70
CA ASP A 74 14.35 29.16 5.94
C ASP A 74 13.53 29.31 4.64
N VAL A 75 12.29 29.76 4.76
CA VAL A 75 11.54 30.30 3.62
C VAL A 75 10.94 31.65 4.02
N GLY A 76 11.48 32.73 3.44
CA GLY A 76 10.82 34.03 3.37
C GLY A 76 10.56 34.76 4.70
N SER A 77 11.59 35.28 5.34
CA SER A 77 11.53 36.39 6.33
C SER A 77 10.80 36.19 7.66
N ALA A 78 10.37 34.99 8.03
CA ALA A 78 9.93 34.70 9.40
C ALA A 78 10.59 33.42 9.91
N LYS A 79 11.55 33.56 10.83
CA LYS A 79 11.90 32.46 11.72
C LYS A 79 10.68 32.21 12.60
N SER A 80 10.02 31.06 12.46
CA SER A 80 9.04 30.66 13.48
C SER A 80 9.80 30.14 14.69
N ASP A 81 9.63 30.77 15.85
CA ASP A 81 10.04 30.19 17.14
C ASP A 81 9.11 29.02 17.56
N GLU A 82 8.16 28.68 16.69
CA GLU A 82 7.17 27.62 16.89
C GLU A 82 7.80 26.22 16.87
N PRO A 83 7.30 25.29 17.70
CA PRO A 83 7.67 23.88 17.62
C PRO A 83 7.41 23.31 16.22
N ILE A 84 8.39 22.57 15.70
CA ILE A 84 8.29 21.87 14.41
C ILE A 84 8.09 20.38 14.66
N THR A 85 7.11 19.79 13.99
CA THR A 85 6.90 18.33 13.98
C THR A 85 7.31 17.75 12.64
N ASN A 86 8.08 16.66 12.67
CA ASN A 86 8.54 15.96 11.48
C ASN A 86 7.73 14.71 11.25
N TYR A 87 7.29 14.52 10.01
CA TYR A 87 6.52 13.37 9.59
C TYR A 87 7.26 12.64 8.48
N THR A 88 7.24 11.31 8.52
CA THR A 88 7.77 10.50 7.42
C THR A 88 6.63 9.76 6.75
N ILE A 89 6.54 9.95 5.44
CA ILE A 89 5.52 9.37 4.58
C ILE A 89 6.14 8.43 3.57
N VAL A 90 5.34 7.48 3.10
CA VAL A 90 5.63 6.66 1.94
C VAL A 90 4.49 6.77 0.96
N LEU A 91 4.84 6.83 -0.32
CA LEU A 91 3.92 6.84 -1.44
C LEU A 91 4.09 5.57 -2.25
N VAL A 92 3.01 5.04 -2.82
CA VAL A 92 3.06 3.92 -3.78
C VAL A 92 2.66 4.38 -5.17
N ALA A 93 3.37 3.91 -6.18
CA ALA A 93 3.13 4.28 -7.57
C ALA A 93 2.24 3.28 -8.29
N ASP A 94 1.31 3.80 -9.08
CA ASP A 94 0.72 3.08 -10.20
C ASP A 94 1.44 3.50 -11.49
N LEU A 95 1.92 2.51 -12.24
CA LEU A 95 2.63 2.69 -13.50
C LEU A 95 1.76 2.33 -14.72
N ASP A 96 0.49 1.97 -14.49
CA ASP A 96 -0.41 1.41 -15.49
C ASP A 96 0.29 0.26 -16.26
N HIS A 97 0.20 0.30 -17.59
CA HIS A 97 0.88 -0.62 -18.50
C HIS A 97 2.41 -0.60 -18.40
N ASN A 98 3.02 0.47 -17.88
CA ASN A 98 4.47 0.56 -17.71
C ASN A 98 4.98 -0.23 -16.49
N SER A 99 4.08 -0.79 -15.68
CA SER A 99 4.43 -1.74 -14.62
C SER A 99 5.13 -2.99 -15.17
N LYS A 100 4.88 -3.39 -16.42
CA LYS A 100 5.44 -4.63 -16.98
C LYS A 100 6.94 -4.50 -17.28
N ALA A 101 7.79 -5.10 -16.44
CA ALA A 101 9.24 -5.12 -16.61
C ALA A 101 9.74 -6.31 -17.46
N SER A 102 9.03 -7.43 -17.47
CA SER A 102 9.28 -8.57 -18.36
C SER A 102 8.02 -9.42 -18.52
N ASP A 103 8.09 -10.54 -19.25
CA ASP A 103 6.94 -11.42 -19.50
C ASP A 103 6.22 -11.91 -18.24
N LYS A 104 6.93 -12.00 -17.11
CA LYS A 104 6.41 -12.56 -15.85
C LYS A 104 6.69 -11.69 -14.63
N VAL A 105 7.13 -10.45 -14.85
CA VAL A 105 7.51 -9.53 -13.77
C VAL A 105 6.89 -8.17 -14.03
N TRP A 106 6.14 -7.70 -13.04
CA TRP A 106 5.61 -6.35 -12.97
C TRP A 106 6.22 -5.65 -11.76
N ILE A 107 6.34 -4.33 -11.85
CA ILE A 107 6.97 -3.49 -10.86
C ILE A 107 6.09 -2.31 -10.48
N SER A 108 6.31 -1.83 -9.28
CA SER A 108 5.84 -0.54 -8.76
C SER A 108 6.97 0.11 -7.95
N TYR A 109 6.79 1.35 -7.54
CA TYR A 109 7.75 2.08 -6.73
C TYR A 109 7.13 2.54 -5.41
N LEU A 110 7.95 2.50 -4.35
CA LEU A 110 7.74 3.29 -3.16
C LEU A 110 8.65 4.52 -3.16
N GLN A 111 8.07 5.70 -2.97
CA GLN A 111 8.79 6.95 -2.76
C GLN A 111 8.65 7.34 -1.29
N LEU A 112 9.78 7.44 -0.59
CA LEU A 112 9.80 7.93 0.79
C LEU A 112 9.99 9.44 0.76
N GLY A 113 9.33 10.11 1.70
CA GLY A 113 9.45 11.54 1.88
C GLY A 113 9.31 11.93 3.33
N ARG A 114 9.73 13.14 3.64
CA ARG A 114 9.57 13.77 4.94
C ARG A 114 8.95 15.13 4.73
N PHE A 115 8.09 15.54 5.67
CA PHE A 115 7.72 16.93 5.76
C PHE A 115 7.78 17.42 7.20
N SER A 116 8.18 18.67 7.36
CA SER A 116 8.24 19.40 8.62
C SER A 116 7.10 20.40 8.64
N LEU A 117 6.34 20.43 9.73
CA LEU A 117 5.20 21.34 9.91
C LEU A 117 5.38 22.12 11.21
N ALA A 118 5.38 23.46 11.10
CA ALA A 118 5.35 24.34 12.27
C ALA A 118 3.97 24.33 12.95
N SER A 119 3.95 24.53 14.27
CA SER A 119 2.74 24.44 15.10
C SER A 119 1.62 25.43 14.68
N ASP A 120 2.01 26.57 14.12
CA ASP A 120 1.13 27.62 13.59
C ASP A 120 0.63 27.35 12.16
N CYS A 121 1.08 26.25 11.54
CA CYS A 121 0.81 25.88 10.15
C CYS A 121 1.27 26.94 9.11
N GLN A 122 2.21 27.82 9.44
CA GLN A 122 2.72 28.83 8.51
C GLN A 122 3.96 28.38 7.74
N CYS A 123 4.70 27.40 8.28
CA CYS A 123 5.83 26.80 7.60
C CYS A 123 5.59 25.31 7.34
N VAL A 124 5.77 24.92 6.08
CA VAL A 124 5.91 23.54 5.65
C VAL A 124 7.16 23.39 4.79
N GLN A 125 7.98 22.39 5.09
CA GLN A 125 9.09 21.97 4.24
C GLN A 125 8.89 20.51 3.86
N VAL A 126 9.13 20.16 2.60
CA VAL A 126 8.97 18.79 2.08
C VAL A 126 10.28 18.38 1.44
N GLU A 127 10.73 17.17 1.78
CA GLU A 127 11.93 16.56 1.23
C GLU A 127 11.63 15.13 0.80
N TRP A 128 12.26 14.69 -0.29
CA TRP A 128 12.08 13.36 -0.86
C TRP A 128 13.38 12.58 -0.82
N ASP A 129 13.29 11.29 -0.48
CA ASP A 129 14.44 10.41 -0.59
C ASP A 129 14.88 10.32 -2.06
N PRO A 130 16.19 10.42 -2.37
CA PRO A 130 16.67 10.50 -3.75
C PRO A 130 16.50 9.20 -4.54
N VAL A 131 16.24 8.08 -3.85
CA VAL A 131 16.13 6.75 -4.45
C VAL A 131 14.78 6.13 -4.07
N ARG A 132 14.01 5.77 -5.10
CA ARG A 132 12.77 4.99 -4.96
C ARG A 132 13.09 3.54 -4.66
N LYS A 133 12.26 2.89 -3.84
CA LYS A 133 12.33 1.44 -3.62
C LYS A 133 11.45 0.74 -4.66
N GLU A 134 11.93 -0.34 -5.24
CA GLU A 134 11.19 -1.11 -6.24
C GLU A 134 10.45 -2.28 -5.58
N LEU A 135 9.16 -2.42 -5.89
CA LEU A 135 8.34 -3.57 -5.53
C LEU A 135 8.18 -4.45 -6.77
N LYS A 136 8.26 -5.78 -6.62
CA LYS A 136 8.13 -6.73 -7.73
C LYS A 136 7.04 -7.75 -7.47
N GLY A 137 6.19 -7.98 -8.45
CA GLY A 137 5.18 -9.03 -8.44
C GLY A 137 5.22 -9.87 -9.72
N GLY A 138 4.72 -11.10 -9.63
CA GLY A 138 4.58 -12.01 -10.77
C GLY A 138 3.18 -12.59 -10.96
N MET A 139 2.21 -12.17 -10.13
CA MET A 139 0.81 -12.57 -10.25
C MET A 139 0.08 -11.52 -11.07
N ALA A 140 -0.42 -11.90 -12.25
CA ALA A 140 -1.05 -10.97 -13.19
C ALA A 140 -2.37 -11.50 -13.72
N GLN A 141 -3.27 -10.57 -14.03
CA GLN A 141 -4.54 -10.84 -14.70
C GLN A 141 -4.51 -10.14 -16.07
N GLU A 142 -4.75 -10.90 -17.14
CA GLU A 142 -4.72 -10.38 -18.51
C GLU A 142 -3.42 -9.63 -18.87
N GLY A 143 -2.29 -10.05 -18.27
CA GLY A 143 -0.98 -9.47 -18.53
C GLY A 143 -0.70 -8.13 -17.82
N ARG A 144 -1.54 -7.74 -16.86
CA ARG A 144 -1.37 -6.54 -16.01
C ARG A 144 -1.28 -6.94 -14.53
N ALA A 145 -0.45 -6.23 -13.76
CA ALA A 145 -0.25 -6.42 -12.33
C ALA A 145 0.57 -5.27 -11.73
N MET A 146 0.61 -5.20 -10.40
CA MET A 146 1.38 -4.19 -9.65
C MET A 146 0.98 -2.76 -9.99
N GLU A 147 -0.27 -2.56 -10.39
CA GLU A 147 -0.89 -1.25 -10.56
C GLU A 147 -1.52 -0.90 -9.21
N LEU A 148 -0.69 -0.32 -8.34
CA LEU A 148 -0.94 -0.24 -6.91
C LEU A 148 -1.66 1.07 -6.56
N SER A 149 -2.92 0.96 -6.16
CA SER A 149 -3.85 2.11 -6.15
C SER A 149 -4.21 2.65 -4.76
N ASP A 150 -3.62 2.14 -3.66
CA ASP A 150 -3.61 2.85 -2.36
C ASP A 150 -2.61 2.21 -1.36
N LEU A 151 -2.45 2.86 -0.20
CA LEU A 151 -1.76 2.38 0.99
C LEU A 151 -2.61 2.54 2.26
N ALA A 152 -2.58 1.52 3.12
CA ALA A 152 -3.18 1.61 4.44
C ALA A 152 -2.39 0.80 5.48
N ARG A 153 -2.32 1.32 6.71
CA ARG A 153 -1.87 0.54 7.88
C ARG A 153 -3.01 -0.28 8.46
N PHE A 154 -2.91 -1.60 8.36
CA PHE A 154 -3.88 -2.54 8.94
C PHE A 154 -3.16 -3.63 9.73
N GLN A 155 -3.59 -3.85 10.98
CA GLN A 155 -2.96 -4.81 11.92
C GLN A 155 -1.44 -4.63 12.07
N GLY A 156 -0.98 -3.37 12.08
CA GLY A 156 0.45 -3.03 12.17
C GLY A 156 1.25 -3.29 10.90
N GLN A 157 0.61 -3.71 9.80
CA GLN A 157 1.25 -3.98 8.51
C GLN A 157 0.90 -2.88 7.51
N LEU A 158 1.85 -2.56 6.61
CA LEU A 158 1.59 -1.71 5.46
C LEU A 158 0.96 -2.56 4.35
N ILE A 159 -0.27 -2.24 3.98
CA ILE A 159 -1.04 -2.93 2.96
C ILE A 159 -1.15 -2.05 1.72
N THR A 160 -1.09 -2.67 0.54
CA THR A 160 -1.41 -2.06 -0.75
C THR A 160 -2.34 -3.00 -1.53
N VAL A 161 -2.96 -2.52 -2.61
CA VAL A 161 -3.87 -3.29 -3.45
C VAL A 161 -3.52 -3.10 -4.92
N ASP A 162 -3.52 -4.18 -5.69
CA ASP A 162 -3.39 -4.14 -7.15
C ASP A 162 -4.79 -4.08 -7.78
N ASP A 163 -5.10 -3.00 -8.50
CA ASP A 163 -6.43 -2.75 -9.06
C ASP A 163 -6.78 -3.67 -10.25
N ARG A 164 -5.79 -4.41 -10.78
CA ARG A 164 -5.98 -5.33 -11.90
C ARG A 164 -6.35 -6.71 -11.42
N THR A 165 -5.56 -7.20 -10.48
CA THR A 165 -5.73 -8.55 -9.94
C THR A 165 -6.70 -8.57 -8.77
N GLY A 166 -6.93 -7.45 -8.10
CA GLY A 166 -7.67 -7.38 -6.84
C GLY A 166 -6.89 -7.98 -5.66
N ILE A 167 -5.58 -8.21 -5.80
CA ILE A 167 -4.77 -8.79 -4.74
C ILE A 167 -4.35 -7.68 -3.75
N LEU A 168 -4.63 -7.91 -2.47
CA LEU A 168 -4.05 -7.17 -1.36
C LEU A 168 -2.66 -7.73 -1.05
N TYR A 169 -1.66 -6.86 -0.98
CA TYR A 169 -0.28 -7.20 -0.63
C TYR A 169 0.11 -6.60 0.71
N LYS A 170 0.81 -7.38 1.53
CA LYS A 170 1.57 -6.89 2.68
C LYS A 170 2.94 -6.45 2.19
N ILE A 171 3.32 -5.20 2.42
CA ILE A 171 4.65 -4.70 2.10
C ILE A 171 5.55 -4.91 3.31
N ILE A 172 6.44 -5.90 3.24
CA ILE A 172 7.42 -6.21 4.28
C ILE A 172 8.71 -5.45 4.00
N ASN A 173 9.26 -4.79 5.01
CA ASN A 173 10.52 -4.02 4.95
C ASN A 173 10.58 -3.03 3.77
N LEU A 174 9.43 -2.46 3.38
CA LEU A 174 9.29 -1.49 2.28
C LEU A 174 9.89 -1.95 0.94
N THR A 175 9.99 -3.27 0.71
CA THR A 175 10.67 -3.83 -0.47
C THR A 175 10.04 -5.13 -0.97
N LEU A 176 9.40 -5.90 -0.09
CA LEU A 176 8.83 -7.20 -0.43
C LEU A 176 7.31 -7.16 -0.38
N PRO A 177 6.60 -7.14 -1.52
CA PRO A 177 5.16 -7.30 -1.55
C PRO A 177 4.81 -8.80 -1.43
N VAL A 178 4.09 -9.17 -0.37
CA VAL A 178 3.62 -10.54 -0.12
C VAL A 178 2.10 -10.60 -0.34
N PRO A 179 1.59 -11.38 -1.30
CA PRO A 179 0.15 -11.56 -1.50
C PRO A 179 -0.53 -12.02 -0.20
N TRP A 180 -1.68 -11.43 0.13
CA TRP A 180 -2.45 -11.77 1.32
C TRP A 180 -3.86 -12.25 1.00
N LEU A 181 -4.65 -11.44 0.29
CA LEU A 181 -6.04 -11.75 -0.06
C LEU A 181 -6.30 -11.40 -1.52
N LEU A 182 -7.22 -12.13 -2.15
CA LEU A 182 -7.73 -11.83 -3.48
C LEU A 182 -9.18 -11.33 -3.35
N LEU A 183 -9.48 -10.17 -3.91
CA LEU A 183 -10.80 -9.56 -3.91
C LEU A 183 -11.42 -9.72 -5.31
N ALA A 184 -12.44 -10.56 -5.43
CA ALA A 184 -13.25 -10.65 -6.64
C ALA A 184 -14.14 -9.41 -6.81
N ASP A 185 -14.41 -9.03 -8.06
CA ASP A 185 -15.17 -7.81 -8.40
C ASP A 185 -16.63 -7.86 -7.89
N GLY A 186 -17.25 -6.69 -7.75
CA GLY A 186 -18.66 -6.54 -7.39
C GLY A 186 -19.03 -7.21 -6.07
N ASP A 187 -20.05 -8.06 -6.14
CA ASP A 187 -20.60 -8.86 -5.04
C ASP A 187 -19.71 -10.02 -4.58
N GLY A 188 -18.57 -10.23 -5.25
CA GLY A 188 -17.64 -11.32 -4.97
C GLY A 188 -17.85 -12.58 -5.80
N GLU A 189 -18.85 -12.59 -6.70
CA GLU A 189 -19.14 -13.72 -7.59
C GLU A 189 -18.65 -13.48 -9.04
N GLN A 190 -17.79 -12.47 -9.24
CA GLN A 190 -17.24 -12.13 -10.54
C GLN A 190 -15.89 -12.83 -10.79
N PRO A 191 -15.61 -13.27 -12.03
CA PRO A 191 -14.39 -14.01 -12.35
C PRO A 191 -13.12 -13.15 -12.41
N LYS A 192 -13.26 -11.82 -12.41
CA LYS A 192 -12.15 -10.86 -12.48
C LYS A 192 -11.88 -10.23 -11.12
N GLY A 193 -10.63 -9.78 -10.92
CA GLY A 193 -10.22 -8.97 -9.78
C GLY A 193 -11.02 -7.67 -9.64
N PHE A 194 -11.25 -7.27 -8.39
CA PHE A 194 -11.87 -6.01 -8.01
C PHE A 194 -10.93 -4.84 -8.33
N LYS A 195 -11.41 -3.88 -9.12
CA LYS A 195 -10.70 -2.62 -9.38
C LYS A 195 -10.81 -1.71 -8.16
N ALA A 196 -9.90 -1.96 -7.22
CA ALA A 196 -9.79 -1.25 -5.96
C ALA A 196 -9.00 0.05 -6.17
N GLU A 197 -9.53 1.15 -5.65
CA GLU A 197 -9.02 2.50 -5.88
C GLU A 197 -8.76 3.25 -4.58
N TRP A 198 -9.24 2.74 -3.43
CA TRP A 198 -8.99 3.37 -2.14
C TRP A 198 -9.09 2.36 -1.00
N MET A 199 -8.41 2.67 0.11
CA MET A 199 -8.41 1.91 1.34
C MET A 199 -8.47 2.80 2.59
N THR A 200 -9.22 2.35 3.60
CA THR A 200 -9.20 2.99 4.92
C THR A 200 -9.51 1.99 6.03
N VAL A 201 -9.21 2.35 7.27
CA VAL A 201 -9.47 1.52 8.44
C VAL A 201 -10.54 2.16 9.32
N LYS A 202 -11.60 1.40 9.57
CA LYS A 202 -12.70 1.80 10.46
C LYS A 202 -13.04 0.65 11.40
N ASN A 203 -13.03 0.94 12.71
CA ASN A 203 -13.37 -0.03 13.76
C ASN A 203 -12.61 -1.36 13.59
N GLU A 204 -11.29 -1.28 13.39
CA GLU A 204 -10.39 -2.44 13.20
C GLU A 204 -10.74 -3.31 11.98
N MET A 205 -11.47 -2.78 11.00
CA MET A 205 -11.70 -3.44 9.73
C MET A 205 -11.08 -2.60 8.60
N LEU A 206 -10.47 -3.28 7.64
CA LEU A 206 -9.99 -2.66 6.41
C LEU A 206 -11.15 -2.57 5.43
N TYR A 207 -11.43 -1.36 4.96
CA TYR A 207 -12.39 -1.07 3.91
C TYR A 207 -11.61 -0.84 2.62
N VAL A 208 -12.02 -1.50 1.55
CA VAL A 208 -11.44 -1.36 0.22
C VAL A 208 -12.57 -1.07 -0.75
N GLY A 209 -12.53 0.06 -1.45
CA GLY A 209 -13.54 0.41 -2.43
C GLY A 209 -12.95 0.65 -3.82
N GLY A 210 -13.84 0.71 -4.80
CA GLY A 210 -13.49 1.04 -6.17
C GLY A 210 -13.88 2.47 -6.51
N ILE A 211 -13.90 2.74 -7.81
CA ILE A 211 -14.17 4.06 -8.42
C ILE A 211 -15.45 4.74 -7.89
N GLY A 212 -16.46 3.97 -7.45
CA GLY A 212 -17.67 4.55 -6.85
C GLY A 212 -18.65 5.20 -7.83
N LYS A 213 -18.57 4.84 -9.11
CA LYS A 213 -19.60 5.13 -10.13
C LYS A 213 -19.98 3.88 -10.90
N GLU A 214 -21.01 3.99 -11.74
CA GLU A 214 -21.39 2.95 -12.68
C GLU A 214 -20.20 2.63 -13.62
N TRP A 215 -19.98 1.35 -13.87
CA TRP A 215 -19.08 0.94 -14.94
C TRP A 215 -19.75 1.23 -16.28
N THR A 216 -19.03 1.92 -17.16
CA THR A 216 -19.52 2.34 -18.47
C THR A 216 -18.56 1.91 -19.57
N SER A 217 -19.02 1.90 -20.82
CA SER A 217 -18.13 1.92 -21.96
C SER A 217 -17.28 3.21 -21.97
N VAL A 218 -16.28 3.27 -22.85
CA VAL A 218 -15.46 4.49 -23.05
C VAL A 218 -16.27 5.71 -23.52
N HIS A 219 -17.51 5.48 -23.98
CA HIS A 219 -18.47 6.51 -24.42
C HIS A 219 -19.59 6.80 -23.40
N GLY A 220 -19.51 6.23 -22.19
CA GLY A 220 -20.45 6.51 -21.11
C GLY A 220 -21.72 5.66 -21.08
N GLU A 221 -21.80 4.61 -21.90
CA GLU A 221 -22.94 3.69 -21.89
C GLU A 221 -22.86 2.76 -20.67
N TYR A 222 -23.94 2.69 -19.89
CA TYR A 222 -24.00 1.85 -18.69
C TYR A 222 -23.74 0.36 -18.99
N MET A 223 -22.99 -0.30 -18.10
CA MET A 223 -22.72 -1.74 -18.17
C MET A 223 -23.09 -2.48 -16.87
N ASN A 224 -22.62 -2.02 -15.72
CA ASN A 224 -22.91 -2.62 -14.40
C ASN A 224 -22.57 -1.67 -13.24
N ASP A 225 -22.93 -2.06 -12.02
CA ASP A 225 -22.68 -1.30 -10.79
C ASP A 225 -21.47 -1.83 -9.98
N ASN A 226 -20.63 -2.73 -10.52
CA ASN A 226 -19.59 -3.42 -9.75
C ASN A 226 -18.60 -2.47 -9.03
N PRO A 227 -18.14 -1.34 -9.63
CA PRO A 227 -17.24 -0.41 -8.96
C PRO A 227 -17.88 0.33 -7.78
N MET A 228 -19.20 0.24 -7.60
CA MET A 228 -19.94 0.78 -6.46
C MET A 228 -20.04 -0.20 -5.29
N TRP A 229 -19.42 -1.38 -5.36
CA TRP A 229 -19.27 -2.28 -4.22
C TRP A 229 -18.02 -1.94 -3.42
N ILE A 230 -18.05 -2.21 -2.12
CA ILE A 230 -16.86 -2.19 -1.25
C ILE A 230 -16.62 -3.57 -0.66
N LYS A 231 -15.39 -3.80 -0.22
CA LYS A 231 -14.94 -5.00 0.48
C LYS A 231 -14.55 -4.61 1.90
N ILE A 232 -15.05 -5.33 2.88
CA ILE A 232 -14.73 -5.12 4.29
C ILE A 232 -14.02 -6.37 4.81
N ILE A 233 -12.80 -6.20 5.26
CA ILE A 233 -11.93 -7.27 5.77
C ILE A 233 -11.79 -7.09 7.29
N ASP A 234 -12.12 -8.13 8.04
CA ASP A 234 -11.97 -8.13 9.49
C ASP A 234 -10.62 -8.66 9.97
N ASN A 235 -10.46 -8.73 11.30
CA ASN A 235 -9.21 -9.14 11.92
C ASN A 235 -8.81 -10.59 11.58
N GLU A 236 -9.78 -11.44 11.28
CA GLU A 236 -9.59 -12.83 10.87
C GLU A 236 -9.46 -13.01 9.35
N SER A 237 -9.28 -11.92 8.60
CA SER A 237 -9.18 -11.92 7.13
C SER A 237 -10.44 -12.42 6.42
N ARG A 238 -11.61 -12.35 7.06
CA ARG A 238 -12.89 -12.66 6.39
C ARG A 238 -13.33 -11.44 5.59
N VAL A 239 -13.76 -11.68 4.36
CA VAL A 239 -14.18 -10.62 3.43
C VAL A 239 -15.70 -10.56 3.35
N ARG A 240 -16.27 -9.36 3.50
CA ARG A 240 -17.67 -9.06 3.22
C ARG A 240 -17.78 -8.11 2.04
N HIS A 241 -18.74 -8.38 1.15
CA HIS A 241 -19.02 -7.57 -0.03
C HIS A 241 -20.29 -6.77 0.24
N ILE A 242 -20.20 -5.43 0.19
CA ILE A 242 -21.33 -4.54 0.50
C ILE A 242 -21.53 -3.58 -0.67
N SER A 243 -22.76 -3.52 -1.19
CA SER A 243 -23.11 -2.51 -2.19
C SER A 243 -23.18 -1.13 -1.53
N TRP A 244 -22.44 -0.17 -2.08
CA TRP A 244 -22.46 1.25 -1.71
C TRP A 244 -23.13 2.11 -2.78
N LYS A 245 -23.90 1.51 -3.70
CA LYS A 245 -24.58 2.22 -4.79
C LYS A 245 -25.34 3.46 -4.30
N ASP A 246 -26.23 3.30 -3.34
CA ASP A 246 -27.03 4.42 -2.81
C ASP A 246 -26.17 5.45 -2.06
N ILE A 247 -25.05 5.02 -1.46
CA ILE A 247 -24.11 5.91 -0.78
C ILE A 247 -23.38 6.79 -1.80
N TYR A 248 -22.84 6.21 -2.87
CA TYR A 248 -22.18 6.98 -3.92
C TYR A 248 -23.14 7.93 -4.65
N ILE A 249 -24.39 7.50 -4.87
CA ILE A 249 -25.43 8.39 -5.43
C ILE A 249 -25.67 9.60 -4.51
N LYS A 250 -25.77 9.39 -3.19
CA LYS A 250 -25.92 10.48 -2.22
C LYS A 250 -24.70 11.42 -2.22
N LEU A 251 -23.49 10.88 -2.32
CA LEU A 251 -22.25 11.67 -2.35
C LEU A 251 -22.23 12.63 -3.56
N ARG A 252 -22.51 12.14 -4.78
CA ARG A 252 -22.58 13.01 -5.97
C ARG A 252 -23.76 13.99 -5.91
N ALA A 253 -24.89 13.58 -5.36
CA ALA A 253 -26.05 14.45 -5.20
C ALA A 253 -25.80 15.62 -4.22
N ALA A 254 -24.92 15.43 -3.22
CA ALA A 254 -24.55 16.48 -2.27
C ALA A 254 -23.86 17.70 -2.92
N VAL A 255 -23.33 17.53 -4.14
CA VAL A 255 -22.74 18.61 -4.96
C VAL A 255 -23.57 18.94 -6.19
N GLY A 256 -24.84 18.50 -6.22
CA GLY A 256 -25.76 18.78 -7.33
C GLY A 256 -25.49 17.98 -8.60
N ILE A 257 -24.79 16.84 -8.51
CA ILE A 257 -24.55 15.96 -9.67
C ILE A 257 -25.53 14.79 -9.63
N GLU A 258 -26.25 14.60 -10.73
CA GLU A 258 -27.14 13.47 -10.97
C GLU A 258 -26.69 12.70 -12.21
N TYR A 259 -27.07 11.43 -12.31
CA TYR A 259 -26.82 10.62 -13.50
C TYR A 259 -27.48 11.28 -14.73
N PRO A 260 -26.80 11.39 -15.90
CA PRO A 260 -25.57 10.70 -16.31
C PRO A 260 -24.26 11.35 -15.86
N GLY A 261 -24.30 12.45 -15.12
CA GLY A 261 -23.14 12.98 -14.40
C GLY A 261 -22.59 11.97 -13.37
N TYR A 262 -21.33 12.13 -13.02
CA TYR A 262 -20.60 11.16 -12.23
C TYR A 262 -19.55 11.80 -11.32
N MET A 263 -19.07 10.98 -10.39
CA MET A 263 -17.98 11.30 -9.47
C MET A 263 -17.09 10.06 -9.35
N ILE A 264 -15.77 10.24 -9.38
CA ILE A 264 -14.79 9.15 -9.23
C ILE A 264 -14.08 9.32 -7.89
N HIS A 265 -14.04 8.26 -7.11
CA HIS A 265 -13.42 8.21 -5.79
C HIS A 265 -12.18 7.31 -5.82
N GLU A 266 -11.01 7.91 -5.59
CA GLU A 266 -9.73 7.22 -5.40
C GLU A 266 -9.12 7.53 -4.03
N SER A 267 -9.80 8.34 -3.20
CA SER A 267 -9.27 8.63 -1.88
C SER A 267 -10.39 8.88 -0.88
N VAL A 268 -10.39 8.05 0.16
CA VAL A 268 -11.44 7.99 1.19
C VAL A 268 -10.78 7.64 2.51
N GLN A 269 -11.08 8.40 3.57
CA GLN A 269 -10.63 8.07 4.92
C GLN A 269 -11.76 8.14 5.94
N TRP A 270 -11.72 7.24 6.92
CA TRP A 270 -12.55 7.31 8.12
C TRP A 270 -11.80 8.05 9.24
N SER A 271 -12.38 9.12 9.76
CA SER A 271 -11.88 9.76 10.96
C SER A 271 -12.53 9.14 12.20
N GLN A 272 -11.71 8.49 13.02
CA GLN A 272 -12.15 7.99 14.32
C GLN A 272 -12.46 9.13 15.30
N GLN A 273 -11.72 10.24 15.19
CA GLN A 273 -11.88 11.43 16.03
C GLN A 273 -13.21 12.14 15.78
N TRP A 274 -13.62 12.25 14.51
CA TRP A 274 -14.83 12.98 14.10
C TRP A 274 -16.05 12.07 13.87
N LYS A 275 -15.84 10.75 13.82
CA LYS A 275 -16.87 9.75 13.46
C LYS A 275 -17.52 10.05 12.11
N ARG A 276 -16.68 10.41 11.15
CA ARG A 276 -17.09 10.85 9.82
C ARG A 276 -16.22 10.22 8.73
N TRP A 277 -16.83 10.02 7.58
CA TRP A 277 -16.13 9.70 6.35
C TRP A 277 -15.71 10.97 5.63
N PHE A 278 -14.52 10.96 5.07
CA PHE A 278 -13.97 12.04 4.27
C PHE A 278 -13.64 11.49 2.88
N PHE A 279 -14.04 12.22 1.84
CA PHE A 279 -13.75 11.87 0.46
C PHE A 279 -13.12 13.06 -0.24
N LEU A 280 -12.05 12.81 -0.98
CA LEU A 280 -11.51 13.73 -1.97
C LEU A 280 -11.64 13.05 -3.33
N PRO A 281 -12.77 13.23 -4.03
CA PRO A 281 -12.97 12.59 -5.33
C PRO A 281 -11.89 13.04 -6.31
N ARG A 282 -11.41 12.11 -7.15
CA ARG A 282 -10.49 12.45 -8.24
C ARG A 282 -11.18 13.34 -9.25
N ARG A 283 -12.40 12.93 -9.65
CA ARG A 283 -13.17 13.55 -10.73
C ARG A 283 -14.59 13.85 -10.30
N ALA A 284 -15.17 14.92 -10.85
CA ALA A 284 -16.58 15.23 -10.74
C ALA A 284 -17.07 15.93 -12.02
N SER A 285 -18.17 15.43 -12.60
CA SER A 285 -18.72 15.97 -13.83
C SER A 285 -20.25 15.93 -13.83
N PRO A 286 -20.94 17.03 -14.22
CA PRO A 286 -22.38 17.00 -14.46
C PRO A 286 -22.74 16.36 -15.81
N PHE A 287 -21.73 16.02 -16.64
CA PHE A 287 -21.91 15.44 -17.97
C PHE A 287 -21.61 13.93 -17.98
N PRO A 288 -22.14 13.17 -18.95
CA PRO A 288 -21.81 11.76 -19.14
C PRO A 288 -20.30 11.50 -19.21
N TYR A 289 -19.90 10.34 -18.71
CA TYR A 289 -18.52 9.88 -18.79
C TYR A 289 -18.07 9.71 -20.25
N SER A 290 -16.86 10.18 -20.54
CA SER A 290 -16.07 9.69 -21.66
C SER A 290 -14.61 9.72 -21.24
N GLU A 291 -13.84 8.70 -21.64
CA GLU A 291 -12.44 8.54 -21.25
C GLU A 291 -11.61 9.79 -21.54
N LYS A 292 -11.76 10.36 -22.74
CA LYS A 292 -11.03 11.56 -23.16
C LYS A 292 -11.37 12.80 -22.35
N GLU A 293 -12.65 13.02 -22.07
CA GLU A 293 -13.07 14.23 -21.34
C GLU A 293 -12.74 14.12 -19.85
N ASP A 294 -12.69 12.91 -19.30
CA ASP A 294 -12.45 12.64 -17.87
C ASP A 294 -11.08 13.14 -17.39
N GLU A 295 -10.06 13.12 -18.26
CA GLU A 295 -8.73 13.69 -17.98
C GLU A 295 -8.81 15.16 -17.50
N ARG A 296 -9.87 15.87 -17.89
CA ARG A 296 -10.13 17.28 -17.56
C ARG A 296 -11.32 17.49 -16.60
N ARG A 297 -11.71 16.45 -15.85
CA ARG A 297 -12.80 16.51 -14.86
C ARG A 297 -12.31 16.48 -13.42
N ALA A 298 -11.06 16.86 -13.16
CA ALA A 298 -10.58 16.93 -11.78
C ALA A 298 -11.44 17.89 -10.94
N THR A 299 -11.51 17.59 -9.64
CA THR A 299 -12.31 18.37 -8.69
C THR A 299 -11.47 18.73 -7.46
N ASN A 300 -11.89 19.79 -6.79
CA ASN A 300 -11.29 20.28 -5.56
C ASN A 300 -12.22 20.15 -4.35
N VAL A 301 -13.22 19.26 -4.42
CA VAL A 301 -14.20 19.07 -3.35
C VAL A 301 -13.70 18.11 -2.28
N LEU A 302 -13.87 18.52 -1.02
CA LEU A 302 -13.82 17.67 0.17
C LEU A 302 -15.25 17.38 0.63
N LEU A 303 -15.66 16.12 0.57
CA LEU A 303 -16.93 15.68 1.12
C LEU A 303 -16.73 15.12 2.52
N GLN A 304 -17.55 15.54 3.46
CA GLN A 304 -17.60 14.99 4.81
C GLN A 304 -18.98 14.40 5.06
N ALA A 305 -19.04 13.11 5.42
CA ALA A 305 -20.29 12.40 5.66
C ALA A 305 -20.35 11.85 7.08
N SER A 306 -21.53 11.90 7.70
CA SER A 306 -21.79 11.16 8.93
C SER A 306 -21.61 9.65 8.72
N GLU A 307 -21.41 8.89 9.80
CA GLU A 307 -21.19 7.44 9.73
C GLU A 307 -22.25 6.68 8.91
N ASN A 308 -23.50 7.15 8.94
CA ASN A 308 -24.65 6.60 8.24
C ASN A 308 -25.00 7.31 6.93
N PHE A 309 -24.20 8.29 6.48
CA PHE A 309 -24.42 9.07 5.26
C PHE A 309 -25.77 9.81 5.21
N GLU A 310 -26.37 10.14 6.36
CA GLU A 310 -27.57 10.98 6.44
C GLU A 310 -27.24 12.48 6.30
N HIS A 311 -26.03 12.87 6.71
CA HIS A 311 -25.54 14.24 6.59
C HIS A 311 -24.25 14.25 5.81
N ILE A 312 -24.26 14.91 4.65
CA ILE A 312 -23.11 15.09 3.77
C ILE A 312 -22.92 16.59 3.55
N SER A 313 -21.72 17.09 3.80
CA SER A 313 -21.33 18.47 3.52
C SER A 313 -20.17 18.49 2.52
N ALA A 314 -20.15 19.52 1.68
CA ALA A 314 -19.10 19.74 0.69
C ALA A 314 -18.35 21.04 1.02
N THR A 315 -17.02 20.95 1.02
CA THR A 315 -16.10 22.09 1.16
C THR A 315 -15.22 22.13 -0.09
N TYR A 316 -14.97 23.31 -0.67
CA TYR A 316 -14.14 23.44 -1.86
C TYR A 316 -12.76 23.99 -1.50
N LEU A 317 -11.71 23.34 -2.01
CA LEU A 317 -10.32 23.59 -1.68
C LEU A 317 -9.67 24.50 -2.72
N GLY A 318 -9.32 25.73 -2.34
CA GLY A 318 -8.64 26.69 -3.21
C GLY A 318 -9.27 26.83 -4.61
N GLU A 319 -8.43 27.12 -5.61
CA GLU A 319 -8.86 27.19 -7.00
C GLU A 319 -8.89 25.79 -7.66
N PRO A 320 -9.93 25.46 -8.44
CA PRO A 320 -10.03 24.18 -9.12
C PRO A 320 -8.95 24.05 -10.20
N SER A 321 -8.37 22.86 -10.32
CA SER A 321 -7.58 22.43 -11.47
C SER A 321 -8.43 21.49 -12.31
N GLU A 322 -8.41 21.63 -13.64
CA GLU A 322 -9.12 20.70 -14.53
C GLU A 322 -8.47 19.31 -14.56
N THR A 323 -7.17 19.23 -14.29
CA THR A 323 -6.34 18.06 -14.63
C THR A 323 -5.75 17.34 -13.41
N ARG A 324 -5.58 18.03 -12.28
CA ARG A 324 -5.01 17.48 -11.05
C ARG A 324 -6.10 16.91 -10.13
N GLY A 325 -6.35 15.61 -10.26
CA GLY A 325 -7.32 14.90 -9.43
C GLY A 325 -6.68 14.31 -8.17
N PHE A 326 -7.39 14.33 -7.05
CA PHE A 326 -6.93 13.65 -5.83
C PHE A 326 -6.84 12.13 -6.05
N SER A 327 -5.74 11.54 -5.62
CA SER A 327 -5.47 10.10 -5.75
C SER A 327 -5.25 9.41 -4.41
N ALA A 328 -4.87 10.13 -3.35
CA ALA A 328 -4.75 9.56 -2.00
C ALA A 328 -4.75 10.68 -0.96
N PHE A 329 -5.13 10.36 0.29
CA PHE A 329 -4.87 11.27 1.42
C PHE A 329 -4.82 10.53 2.75
N GLN A 330 -4.19 11.16 3.73
CA GLN A 330 -4.21 10.75 5.14
C GLN A 330 -4.39 11.95 6.06
N PHE A 331 -4.98 11.70 7.22
CA PHE A 331 -4.96 12.66 8.33
C PHE A 331 -3.57 12.73 8.92
N ILE A 332 -3.07 13.94 9.18
CA ILE A 332 -1.76 14.13 9.80
C ILE A 332 -1.86 13.73 11.28
N PRO A 333 -1.02 12.80 11.77
CA PRO A 333 -1.05 12.35 13.16
C PRO A 333 -0.88 13.50 14.16
N ASN A 334 -1.52 13.36 15.32
CA ASN A 334 -1.49 14.34 16.41
C ASN A 334 -2.12 15.70 16.07
N THR A 335 -2.97 15.77 15.04
CA THR A 335 -3.71 17.00 14.67
C THR A 335 -5.22 16.89 14.92
N LEU A 336 -5.66 15.86 15.65
CA LEU A 336 -7.08 15.54 15.87
C LEU A 336 -7.86 15.40 14.54
N ASP A 337 -7.22 14.81 13.54
CA ASP A 337 -7.73 14.67 12.16
C ASP A 337 -8.15 16.00 11.52
N LYS A 338 -7.63 17.14 12.01
CA LYS A 338 -7.94 18.46 11.46
C LYS A 338 -7.12 18.77 10.21
N LEU A 339 -5.89 18.26 10.13
CA LEU A 339 -5.00 18.50 9.00
C LEU A 339 -4.91 17.25 8.12
N ILE A 340 -4.90 17.47 6.81
CA ILE A 340 -4.85 16.44 5.78
C ILE A 340 -3.61 16.67 4.93
N VAL A 341 -2.87 15.59 4.66
CA VAL A 341 -1.88 15.53 3.58
C VAL A 341 -2.48 14.71 2.45
N ALA A 342 -2.48 15.26 1.23
CA ALA A 342 -3.09 14.63 0.08
C ALA A 342 -2.15 14.60 -1.12
N VAL A 343 -2.38 13.62 -1.98
CA VAL A 343 -1.71 13.44 -3.26
C VAL A 343 -2.73 13.73 -4.36
N LYS A 344 -2.28 14.45 -5.38
CA LYS A 344 -3.00 14.59 -6.65
C LYS A 344 -2.15 14.00 -7.76
N SER A 345 -2.75 13.29 -8.70
CA SER A 345 -2.09 12.92 -9.95
C SER A 345 -2.70 13.64 -11.14
N GLU A 346 -1.84 13.92 -12.12
CA GLU A 346 -2.17 14.59 -13.37
C GLU A 346 -1.74 13.71 -14.52
N GLU A 347 -2.67 13.49 -15.45
CA GLU A 347 -2.48 12.69 -16.65
C GLU A 347 -2.98 13.53 -17.83
N ILE A 348 -2.05 13.98 -18.68
CA ILE A 348 -2.38 14.78 -19.86
C ILE A 348 -1.55 14.28 -21.03
N ASP A 349 -2.20 13.83 -22.10
CA ASP A 349 -1.56 13.39 -23.33
C ASP A 349 -0.44 12.34 -23.07
N GLY A 350 -0.67 11.44 -22.10
CA GLY A 350 0.27 10.40 -21.67
C GLY A 350 1.45 10.88 -20.80
N ARG A 351 1.50 12.16 -20.43
CA ARG A 351 2.43 12.66 -19.40
C ARG A 351 1.79 12.52 -18.03
N VAL A 352 2.60 12.08 -17.08
CA VAL A 352 2.15 11.77 -15.73
C VAL A 352 3.00 12.54 -14.72
N THR A 353 2.36 13.19 -13.75
CA THR A 353 3.04 13.83 -12.62
C THR A 353 2.13 13.78 -11.40
N SER A 354 2.72 13.77 -10.20
CA SER A 354 1.97 13.80 -8.95
C SER A 354 2.42 14.97 -8.09
N PHE A 355 1.52 15.45 -7.22
CA PHE A 355 1.71 16.60 -6.37
C PHE A 355 1.28 16.29 -4.94
N LEU A 356 2.01 16.82 -3.97
CA LEU A 356 1.66 16.81 -2.55
C LEU A 356 1.02 18.15 -2.18
N THR A 357 -0.04 18.13 -1.38
CA THR A 357 -0.66 19.32 -0.79
C THR A 357 -1.06 19.05 0.66
N ILE A 358 -1.09 20.09 1.49
CA ILE A 358 -1.54 20.03 2.87
C ILE A 358 -2.59 21.11 3.10
N PHE A 359 -3.68 20.76 3.75
CA PHE A 359 -4.78 21.68 4.07
C PHE A 359 -5.54 21.19 5.31
N ASP A 360 -6.39 22.05 5.87
CA ASP A 360 -7.27 21.67 6.97
C ASP A 360 -8.67 21.20 6.49
N THR A 361 -9.45 20.61 7.39
CA THR A 361 -10.81 20.12 7.09
C THR A 361 -11.81 21.21 6.75
N ASP A 362 -11.50 22.48 7.01
CA ASP A 362 -12.28 23.66 6.63
C ASP A 362 -11.90 24.16 5.21
N GLY A 363 -10.86 23.57 4.61
CA GLY A 363 -10.41 23.78 3.25
C GLY A 363 -9.35 24.86 3.08
N VAL A 364 -8.74 25.30 4.17
CA VAL A 364 -7.63 26.26 4.16
C VAL A 364 -6.36 25.54 3.73
N ILE A 365 -5.80 25.98 2.60
CA ILE A 365 -4.55 25.43 2.07
C ILE A 365 -3.37 25.93 2.90
N ILE A 366 -2.60 24.98 3.42
CA ILE A 366 -1.37 25.19 4.20
C ILE A 366 -0.14 25.04 3.30
N LEU A 367 -0.15 24.03 2.43
CA LEU A 367 0.87 23.81 1.41
C LEU A 367 0.20 23.68 0.04
N ASN A 368 0.51 24.59 -0.88
CA ASN A 368 0.11 24.48 -2.28
C ASN A 368 0.75 23.26 -2.95
N ASP A 369 0.12 22.77 -4.03
CA ASP A 369 0.61 21.65 -4.83
C ASP A 369 2.13 21.74 -5.09
N THR A 370 2.88 20.81 -4.51
CA THR A 370 4.33 20.68 -4.66
C THR A 370 4.63 19.39 -5.39
N GLU A 371 5.40 19.44 -6.47
CA GLU A 371 5.68 18.27 -7.31
C GLU A 371 6.39 17.16 -6.52
N ILE A 372 5.94 15.92 -6.73
CA ILE A 372 6.56 14.70 -6.23
C ILE A 372 7.47 14.16 -7.34
N PRO A 373 8.75 13.85 -7.05
CA PRO A 373 9.71 13.47 -8.08
C PRO A 373 9.35 12.15 -8.78
N GLY A 374 9.73 12.06 -10.06
CA GLY A 374 9.78 10.79 -10.78
C GLY A 374 8.75 10.61 -11.91
N HIS A 375 7.88 11.59 -12.16
CA HIS A 375 6.93 11.62 -13.29
C HIS A 375 6.07 10.34 -13.42
N VAL A 376 5.51 9.91 -12.28
CA VAL A 376 4.60 8.74 -12.18
C VAL A 376 3.38 9.10 -11.35
N LYS A 377 2.31 8.29 -11.43
CA LYS A 377 1.12 8.45 -10.58
C LYS A 377 1.45 7.85 -9.22
N TYR A 378 1.36 8.65 -8.18
CA TYR A 378 1.32 8.16 -6.81
C TYR A 378 -0.15 8.10 -6.39
N GLU A 379 -0.62 6.91 -6.05
CA GLU A 379 -2.03 6.63 -5.77
C GLU A 379 -2.26 6.11 -4.35
N GLY A 380 -1.22 6.05 -3.51
CA GLY A 380 -1.38 5.82 -2.08
C GLY A 380 -0.38 6.61 -1.27
N ILE A 381 -0.79 7.01 -0.06
CA ILE A 381 0.05 7.70 0.93
C ILE A 381 -0.18 7.13 2.32
N GLU A 382 0.89 6.92 3.08
CA GLU A 382 0.80 6.45 4.46
C GLU A 382 2.00 6.91 5.30
N PHE A 383 1.81 7.06 6.61
CA PHE A 383 2.88 7.37 7.57
C PHE A 383 3.62 6.09 7.99
N ILE A 384 4.96 6.08 7.95
CA ILE A 384 5.75 4.85 8.19
C ILE A 384 6.49 4.78 9.53
N PHE A 385 6.64 5.88 10.25
CA PHE A 385 7.29 5.90 11.57
C PHE A 385 6.44 6.72 12.55
N GLN A 386 6.11 6.11 13.70
CA GLN A 386 5.52 6.77 14.87
C GLN A 386 6.35 6.42 16.10
#